data_AF-A0A966NYG0-F1
#
_entry.id   AF-A0A966NYG0-F1
#
_cell.length_a   1.000
_cell.length_b   1.000
_cell.length_c   1.000
_cell.angle_alpha   90.00
_cell.angle_beta   90.00
_cell.angle_gamma   90.00
#
_symmetry.space_group_name_H-M   'P 1'
#
loop_
_entity.id
_entity.type
_entity.pdbx_description
1 polymer ?
#
loop_
_entity_poly.entity_id
_entity_poly.type
_entity_poly.pdbx_seq_one_letter_code
_entity_poly.pdbx_strand_id
1 'polypeptide(L)'
;MVDISLHDVADELGVHYMTVYRYVRQGLLPATKRGRTWYVAPSDVEAFRSSRVAVAEEPSPTGRRSAPWAQRLESRLVEGDERGALEVLESALRAGNDVSFVYLDVMAPALASIGERWAAGELGIHVEHRASGIVLRLIGLIGSRFKHRGPQLHRGWPASTGWPSTPSRSSPRRCRVSCWH
;
A
#
# COMPACT_ATOMS: atom_id res chain seq x y z
N MET A 1 -21.74 -12.81 1.15
CA MET A 1 -21.20 -11.52 0.68
C MET A 1 -19.77 -11.79 0.22
N VAL A 2 -19.40 -11.38 -1.00
CA VAL A 2 -18.09 -11.73 -1.59
C VAL A 2 -17.06 -10.72 -1.11
N ASP A 3 -15.91 -11.19 -0.64
CA ASP A 3 -14.82 -10.30 -0.23
C ASP A 3 -14.24 -9.58 -1.44
N ILE A 4 -13.92 -8.30 -1.26
CA ILE A 4 -13.47 -7.41 -2.33
C ILE A 4 -11.95 -7.20 -2.27
N SER A 5 -11.32 -6.97 -3.42
CA SER A 5 -9.86 -6.78 -3.47
C SER A 5 -9.47 -5.39 -2.96
N LEU A 6 -8.21 -5.18 -2.58
CA LEU A 6 -7.75 -3.85 -2.17
C LEU A 6 -7.89 -2.77 -3.26
N HIS A 7 -7.93 -3.15 -4.55
CA HIS A 7 -8.21 -2.21 -5.62
C HIS A 7 -9.67 -1.76 -5.59
N ASP A 8 -10.60 -2.69 -5.45
CA ASP A 8 -12.03 -2.37 -5.36
C ASP A 8 -12.34 -1.54 -4.09
N VAL A 9 -11.67 -1.87 -2.97
CA VAL A 9 -11.76 -1.08 -1.74
C VAL A 9 -11.21 0.34 -1.94
N ALA A 10 -10.15 0.49 -2.74
CA ALA A 10 -9.56 1.79 -3.03
C ALA A 10 -10.53 2.65 -3.84
N ASP A 11 -11.18 2.06 -4.84
CA ASP A 11 -12.22 2.71 -5.64
C ASP A 11 -13.45 3.08 -4.79
N GLU A 12 -13.88 2.20 -3.89
CA GLU A 12 -15.02 2.45 -2.99
C GLU A 12 -14.74 3.56 -1.96
N LEU A 13 -13.52 3.59 -1.42
CA LEU A 13 -13.09 4.62 -0.46
C LEU A 13 -12.61 5.92 -1.13
N GLY A 14 -12.48 5.95 -2.46
CA GLY A 14 -11.94 7.09 -3.19
C GLY A 14 -10.49 7.42 -2.86
N VAL A 15 -9.69 6.42 -2.45
CA VAL A 15 -8.28 6.59 -2.09
C VAL A 15 -7.38 5.78 -3.02
N HIS A 16 -6.09 6.11 -3.08
CA HIS A 16 -5.14 5.32 -3.84
C HIS A 16 -4.92 3.93 -3.22
N TYR A 17 -4.72 2.89 -4.04
CA TYR A 17 -4.46 1.50 -3.60
C TYR A 17 -3.41 1.38 -2.48
N MET A 18 -2.33 2.17 -2.56
CA MET A 18 -1.28 2.18 -1.52
C MET A 18 -1.80 2.62 -0.14
N THR A 19 -2.82 3.48 -0.10
CA THR A 19 -3.45 3.94 1.14
C THR A 19 -4.24 2.81 1.78
N VAL A 20 -4.97 2.03 0.99
CA VAL A 20 -5.68 0.84 1.49
C VAL A 20 -4.68 -0.22 1.94
N TYR A 21 -3.63 -0.47 1.15
CA TYR A 21 -2.55 -1.37 1.55
C TYR A 21 -1.90 -0.95 2.87
N ARG A 22 -1.69 0.36 3.08
CA ARG A 22 -1.18 0.91 4.34
C ARG A 22 -2.13 0.63 5.51
N TYR A 23 -3.44 0.81 5.34
CA TYR A 23 -4.42 0.51 6.40
C TYR A 23 -4.39 -0.96 6.79
N VAL A 24 -4.35 -1.86 5.80
CA VAL A 24 -4.21 -3.30 6.04
C VAL A 24 -2.90 -3.61 6.76
N ARG A 25 -1.80 -2.98 6.33
CA ARG A 25 -0.48 -3.24 6.89
C ARG A 25 -0.34 -2.74 8.34
N GLN A 26 -1.00 -1.64 8.66
CA GLN A 26 -1.07 -1.06 10.01
C GLN A 26 -2.12 -1.74 10.90
N GLY A 27 -2.90 -2.69 10.36
CA GLY A 27 -3.97 -3.39 11.08
C GLY A 27 -5.23 -2.56 11.28
N LEU A 28 -5.35 -1.42 10.61
CA LEU A 28 -6.51 -0.51 10.68
C LEU A 28 -7.70 -1.02 9.86
N LEU A 29 -7.43 -1.77 8.79
CA LEU A 29 -8.47 -2.40 7.97
C LEU A 29 -8.23 -3.92 7.97
N PRO A 30 -9.12 -4.73 8.58
CA PRO A 30 -9.00 -6.18 8.56
C PRO A 30 -8.99 -6.71 7.13
N ALA A 31 -8.01 -7.54 6.80
CA ALA A 31 -7.94 -8.16 5.47
C ALA A 31 -7.46 -9.61 5.58
N THR A 32 -8.05 -10.46 4.76
CA THR A 32 -7.66 -11.87 4.62
C THR A 32 -6.84 -12.05 3.36
N LYS A 33 -5.64 -12.64 3.51
CA LYS A 33 -4.81 -13.00 2.36
C LYS A 33 -5.27 -14.33 1.76
N ARG A 34 -5.70 -14.32 0.49
CA ARG A 34 -6.02 -15.52 -0.29
C ARG A 34 -5.08 -15.63 -1.48
N GLY A 35 -4.21 -16.64 -1.45
CA GLY A 35 -3.15 -16.80 -2.46
C GLY A 35 -2.16 -15.61 -2.44
N ARG A 36 -2.12 -14.85 -3.54
CA ARG A 36 -1.26 -13.67 -3.70
C ARG A 36 -1.96 -12.33 -3.44
N THR A 37 -3.28 -12.34 -3.26
CA THR A 37 -4.11 -11.13 -3.18
C THR A 37 -4.71 -10.97 -1.79
N TRP A 38 -4.83 -9.72 -1.35
CA TRP A 38 -5.52 -9.36 -0.12
C TRP A 38 -6.99 -9.03 -0.43
N TYR A 39 -7.87 -9.56 0.41
CA TYR A 39 -9.31 -9.34 0.32
C TYR A 39 -9.83 -8.77 1.62
N VAL A 40 -10.78 -7.86 1.54
CA VAL A 40 -11.43 -7.22 2.68
C VAL A 40 -12.91 -7.57 2.63
N ALA A 41 -13.51 -7.90 3.77
CA ALA A 41 -14.94 -8.14 3.83
C ALA A 41 -15.67 -6.79 3.69
N PRO A 42 -16.76 -6.68 2.90
CA PRO A 42 -17.45 -5.40 2.73
C PRO A 42 -17.98 -4.80 4.04
N SER A 43 -18.31 -5.64 5.03
CA SER A 43 -18.67 -5.21 6.38
C SER A 43 -17.54 -4.44 7.09
N ASP A 44 -16.29 -4.85 6.87
CA ASP A 44 -15.12 -4.20 7.47
C ASP A 44 -14.83 -2.86 6.78
N VAL A 45 -15.08 -2.75 5.48
CA VAL A 45 -14.97 -1.48 4.74
C VAL A 45 -15.99 -0.47 5.24
N GLU A 46 -17.25 -0.89 5.42
CA GLU A 46 -18.31 0.00 5.91
C GLU A 46 -18.07 0.43 7.36
N ALA A 47 -17.62 -0.50 8.22
CA ALA A 47 -17.24 -0.18 9.59
C ALA A 47 -16.05 0.80 9.64
N PHE A 48 -15.05 0.61 8.77
CA PHE A 48 -13.92 1.51 8.64
C PHE A 48 -14.32 2.89 8.13
N ARG A 49 -15.21 2.96 7.13
CA ARG A 49 -15.77 4.21 6.60
C ARG A 49 -16.52 4.97 7.68
N SER A 50 -17.42 4.31 8.40
CA SER A 50 -18.19 4.89 9.50
C SER A 50 -17.29 5.43 10.60
N SER A 51 -16.23 4.68 10.95
CA SER A 51 -15.23 5.12 11.95
C SER A 51 -14.43 6.34 11.46
N ARG A 52 -14.08 6.38 10.17
CA ARG A 52 -13.37 7.53 9.57
C ARG A 52 -14.25 8.77 9.44
N VAL A 53 -15.54 8.64 9.13
CA VAL A 53 -16.47 9.79 9.12
C VAL A 53 -16.62 10.37 10.54
N ALA A 54 -16.64 9.53 11.56
CA ALA A 54 -16.64 9.97 12.96
C ALA A 54 -15.32 10.64 13.40
N VAL A 55 -14.19 10.33 12.75
CA VAL A 55 -12.86 10.92 13.03
C VAL A 55 -12.50 12.06 12.08
N ALA A 56 -13.19 12.20 10.94
CA ALA A 56 -12.90 13.21 9.91
C ALA A 56 -13.16 14.66 10.36
N GLU A 57 -13.74 14.87 11.53
CA GLU A 57 -13.80 16.19 12.17
C GLU A 57 -12.46 16.66 12.76
N GLU A 58 -11.46 15.77 12.94
CA GLU A 58 -10.12 16.19 13.34
C GLU A 58 -9.02 15.62 12.43
N PRO A 59 -8.19 16.46 11.79
CA PRO A 59 -6.98 15.99 11.15
C PRO A 59 -6.01 15.54 12.25
N SER A 60 -5.99 14.24 12.57
CA SER A 60 -5.04 13.68 13.53
C SER A 60 -3.59 13.84 13.03
N PRO A 61 -2.76 14.68 13.69
CA PRO A 61 -1.35 14.80 13.41
C PRO A 61 -0.63 13.85 14.36
N THR A 62 -0.38 12.60 13.94
CA THR A 62 0.37 11.68 14.80
C THR A 62 1.87 11.95 14.68
N GLY A 63 2.31 12.82 15.59
CA GLY A 63 3.70 13.13 15.85
C GLY A 63 4.47 11.93 16.41
N ARG A 64 5.43 11.48 15.63
CA ARG A 64 6.82 11.31 16.09
C ARG A 64 7.59 12.37 15.32
N ARG A 65 8.60 13.04 15.90
CA ARG A 65 9.49 13.94 15.12
C ARG A 65 10.31 13.10 14.14
N SER A 66 9.64 12.53 13.14
CA SER A 66 10.21 11.93 11.96
C SER A 66 10.94 13.05 11.23
N ALA A 67 12.09 12.73 10.63
CA ALA A 67 12.81 13.71 9.85
C ALA A 67 11.86 14.34 8.81
N PRO A 68 12.02 15.63 8.47
CA PRO A 68 11.13 16.34 7.55
C PRO A 68 11.35 15.87 6.10
N TRP A 69 11.02 14.61 5.82
CA TRP A 69 11.30 13.93 4.55
C TRP A 69 10.60 14.63 3.39
N ALA A 70 9.33 15.03 3.58
CA ALA A 70 8.57 15.74 2.57
C ALA A 70 9.22 17.08 2.19
N GLN A 71 9.59 17.89 3.19
CA GLN A 71 10.27 19.17 2.95
C GLN A 71 11.64 18.99 2.30
N ARG A 72 12.41 17.97 2.74
CA ARG A 72 13.70 17.64 2.13
C ARG A 72 13.55 17.21 0.68
N LEU A 73 12.52 16.42 0.36
CA LEU A 73 12.24 16.00 -1.00
C LEU A 73 11.81 17.20 -1.84
N GLU A 74 10.91 18.05 -1.33
CA GLU A 74 10.45 19.27 -1.97
C GLU A 74 11.63 20.15 -2.41
N SER A 75 12.57 20.43 -1.51
CA SER A 75 13.75 21.26 -1.84
C SER A 75 14.52 20.70 -3.04
N ARG A 76 14.73 19.38 -3.08
CA ARG A 76 15.42 18.72 -4.21
C ARG A 76 14.64 18.79 -5.50
N LEU A 77 13.32 18.61 -5.45
CA LEU A 77 12.45 18.69 -6.62
C LEU A 77 12.40 20.11 -7.19
N VAL A 78 12.32 21.12 -6.33
CA VAL A 78 12.37 22.54 -6.71
C VAL A 78 13.70 22.89 -7.36
N GLU A 79 14.82 22.35 -6.87
CA GLU A 79 16.15 22.51 -7.49
C GLU A 79 16.30 21.70 -8.80
N GLY A 80 15.45 20.70 -9.02
CA GLY A 80 15.60 19.74 -10.13
C GLY A 80 16.68 18.68 -9.89
N ASP A 81 17.11 18.51 -8.64
CA ASP A 81 18.13 17.56 -8.20
C ASP A 81 17.53 16.15 -8.06
N GLU A 82 17.40 15.43 -9.18
CA GLU A 82 16.86 14.07 -9.22
C GLU A 82 17.71 13.07 -8.40
N ARG A 83 19.03 13.25 -8.35
CA ARG A 83 19.91 12.38 -7.55
C ARG A 83 19.71 12.63 -6.06
N GLY A 84 19.68 13.88 -5.63
CA GLY A 84 19.40 14.24 -4.24
C GLY A 84 17.98 13.85 -3.81
N ALA A 85 17.00 13.96 -4.71
CA ALA A 85 15.65 13.46 -4.47
C ALA A 85 15.65 11.94 -4.20
N LEU A 86 16.35 11.15 -5.03
CA LEU A 86 16.50 9.71 -4.81
C LEU A 86 17.14 9.41 -3.45
N GLU A 87 18.20 10.11 -3.08
CA GLU A 87 18.89 9.91 -1.79
C GLU A 87 17.98 10.20 -0.58
N VAL A 88 17.10 11.20 -0.67
CA VAL A 88 16.10 11.47 0.37
C VAL A 88 15.16 10.28 0.54
N LEU A 89 14.67 9.72 -0.57
CA LEU A 89 13.76 8.58 -0.54
C LEU A 89 14.45 7.31 -0.04
N GLU A 90 15.67 7.05 -0.48
CA GLU A 90 16.47 5.91 0.00
C GLU A 90 16.82 6.05 1.48
N SER A 91 17.10 7.27 1.95
CA SER A 91 17.32 7.54 3.37
C SER A 91 16.07 7.31 4.20
N ALA A 92 14.89 7.66 3.69
CA ALA A 92 13.61 7.36 4.34
C ALA A 92 13.38 5.85 4.46
N LEU A 93 13.67 5.09 3.39
CA LEU A 93 13.60 3.61 3.42
C LEU A 93 14.63 2.99 4.38
N ARG A 94 15.88 3.48 4.37
CA ARG A 94 16.94 3.05 5.30
C ARG A 94 16.61 3.33 6.76
N ALA A 95 15.81 4.37 7.03
CA ALA A 95 15.28 4.66 8.36
C ALA A 95 14.16 3.70 8.82
N GLY A 96 13.85 2.65 8.03
CA GLY A 96 12.89 1.61 8.37
C GLY A 96 11.46 1.89 7.90
N ASN A 97 11.23 2.98 7.17
CA ASN A 97 9.93 3.26 6.57
C ASN A 97 9.69 2.37 5.36
N ASP A 98 8.43 2.00 5.11
CA ASP A 98 8.06 1.22 3.95
C ASP A 98 7.72 2.10 2.72
N VAL A 99 7.45 1.44 1.60
CA VAL A 99 7.15 2.11 0.31
C VAL A 99 5.88 2.95 0.40
N SER A 100 4.87 2.52 1.16
CA SER A 100 3.64 3.30 1.33
C SER A 100 3.90 4.58 2.09
N PHE A 101 4.77 4.57 3.11
CA PHE A 101 5.21 5.79 3.77
C PHE A 101 5.92 6.75 2.80
N VAL A 102 6.85 6.24 1.97
CA VAL A 102 7.53 7.07 0.97
C VAL A 102 6.54 7.70 -0.01
N TYR A 103 5.54 6.97 -0.46
CA TYR A 103 4.56 7.50 -1.41
C TYR A 103 3.60 8.51 -0.75
N LEU A 104 3.00 8.15 0.38
CA LEU A 104 1.88 8.87 0.98
C LEU A 104 2.32 9.98 1.94
N ASP A 105 3.45 9.79 2.62
CA ASP A 105 3.90 10.68 3.70
C ASP A 105 5.16 11.47 3.30
N VAL A 106 5.71 11.23 2.10
CA VAL A 106 6.87 11.96 1.56
C VAL A 106 6.61 12.56 0.18
N MET A 107 6.32 11.73 -0.84
CA MET A 107 6.11 12.21 -2.21
C MET A 107 4.85 13.05 -2.37
N ALA A 108 3.70 12.53 -1.90
CA ALA A 108 2.42 13.23 -2.01
C ALA A 108 2.42 14.62 -1.33
N PRO A 109 2.86 14.78 -0.06
CA PRO A 109 2.90 16.10 0.56
C PRO A 109 3.93 17.05 -0.09
N ALA A 110 5.06 16.54 -0.59
CA ALA A 110 6.03 17.38 -1.30
C ALA A 110 5.44 17.93 -2.62
N LEU A 111 4.75 17.09 -3.40
CA LEU A 111 4.08 17.52 -4.63
C LEU A 111 2.91 18.47 -4.37
N ALA A 112 2.12 18.20 -3.32
CA ALA A 112 1.03 19.09 -2.91
C ALA A 112 1.56 20.49 -2.57
N SER A 113 2.63 20.59 -1.78
CA SER A 113 3.24 21.86 -1.44
C SER A 113 3.78 22.61 -2.68
N ILE A 114 4.43 21.89 -3.62
CA ILE A 114 4.89 22.50 -4.88
C ILE A 114 3.70 23.03 -5.70
N GLY A 115 2.59 22.29 -5.75
CA GLY A 115 1.36 22.71 -6.41
C GLY A 115 0.72 23.94 -5.77
N GLU A 116 0.66 24.00 -4.44
CA GLU A 116 0.18 25.17 -3.69
C GLU A 116 1.04 26.41 -3.96
N ARG A 117 2.37 26.27 -3.96
CA ARG A 117 3.31 27.36 -4.24
C ARG A 117 3.25 27.83 -5.69
N TRP A 118 3.01 26.92 -6.63
CA TRP A 118 2.71 27.29 -8.02
C TRP A 118 1.39 28.06 -8.12
N ALA A 119 0.32 27.58 -7.46
CA ALA A 119 -0.98 28.25 -7.46
C ALA A 119 -0.92 29.65 -6.82
N ALA A 120 -0.04 29.84 -5.83
CA ALA A 120 0.28 31.14 -5.23
C ALA A 120 1.16 32.05 -6.11
N GLY A 121 1.67 31.56 -7.24
CA GLY A 121 2.55 32.29 -8.14
C GLY A 121 4.02 32.38 -7.70
N GLU A 122 4.43 31.62 -6.67
CA GLU A 122 5.80 31.60 -6.15
C GLU A 122 6.74 30.75 -7.02
N LEU A 123 6.19 29.73 -7.69
CA LEU A 123 6.93 28.83 -8.57
C LEU A 123 6.37 28.89 -9.98
N GLY A 124 7.25 28.80 -10.98
CA GLY A 124 6.83 28.66 -12.37
C GLY A 124 6.27 27.26 -12.66
N ILE A 125 5.34 27.16 -13.61
CA ILE A 125 4.74 25.88 -14.04
C ILE A 125 5.79 24.83 -14.48
N HIS A 126 6.91 25.29 -15.04
CA HIS A 126 8.02 24.41 -15.42
C HIS A 126 8.66 23.70 -14.20
N VAL A 127 8.63 24.30 -13.01
CA VAL A 127 9.13 23.70 -11.77
C VAL A 127 8.19 22.59 -11.31
N GLU A 128 6.87 22.84 -11.30
CA GLU A 128 5.86 21.83 -10.97
C GLU A 128 5.96 20.63 -11.92
N HIS A 129 5.94 20.86 -13.23
CA HIS A 129 6.02 19.79 -14.22
C HIS A 129 7.33 19.00 -14.12
N ARG A 130 8.45 19.67 -13.87
CA ARG A 130 9.74 18.99 -13.64
C ARG A 130 9.67 18.14 -12.38
N ALA A 131 9.14 18.66 -11.28
CA ALA A 131 8.99 17.94 -10.02
C ALA A 131 8.14 16.67 -10.19
N SER A 132 6.94 16.81 -10.77
CA SER A 132 6.04 15.70 -11.10
C SER A 132 6.72 14.66 -12.00
N GLY A 133 7.47 15.11 -13.01
CA GLY A 133 8.24 14.24 -13.91
C GLY A 133 9.37 13.46 -13.20
N ILE A 134 10.10 14.10 -12.28
CA ILE A 134 11.12 13.44 -11.45
C ILE A 134 10.46 12.37 -10.57
N VAL A 135 9.39 12.71 -9.86
CA VAL A 135 8.69 11.78 -8.97
C VAL A 135 8.18 10.54 -9.74
N LEU A 136 7.61 10.72 -10.93
CA LEU A 136 7.16 9.60 -11.78
C LEU A 136 8.29 8.63 -12.13
N ARG A 137 9.49 9.14 -12.46
CA ARG A 137 10.68 8.30 -12.72
C ARG A 137 11.13 7.57 -11.45
N LEU A 138 11.15 8.26 -10.31
CA LEU A 138 11.54 7.70 -9.02
C LEU A 138 10.57 6.60 -8.55
N ILE A 139 9.27 6.73 -8.80
CA ILE A 139 8.28 5.68 -8.53
C ILE A 139 8.62 4.41 -9.33
N GLY A 140 8.93 4.55 -10.62
CA GLY A 140 9.34 3.41 -11.45
C GLY A 140 10.63 2.75 -10.94
N LEU A 141 11.63 3.55 -10.60
CA LEU A 141 12.92 3.08 -10.08
C LEU A 141 12.76 2.33 -8.76
N ILE A 142 12.06 2.91 -7.79
CA ILE A 142 11.85 2.32 -6.47
C ILE A 142 10.96 1.08 -6.58
N GLY A 143 9.87 1.15 -7.35
CA GLY A 143 8.95 0.03 -7.55
C GLY A 143 9.62 -1.21 -8.16
N SER A 144 10.56 -1.04 -9.09
CA SER A 144 11.31 -2.16 -9.69
C SER A 144 12.16 -2.92 -8.67
N ARG A 145 12.74 -2.22 -7.69
CA ARG A 145 13.63 -2.80 -6.67
C ARG A 145 12.88 -3.67 -5.66
N PHE A 146 11.62 -3.37 -5.39
CA PHE A 146 10.79 -4.15 -4.46
C PHE A 146 10.09 -5.35 -5.10
N LYS A 147 10.04 -5.45 -6.44
CA LYS A 147 9.48 -6.63 -7.14
C LYS A 147 10.37 -7.88 -7.08
N HIS A 148 11.61 -7.78 -6.57
CA HIS A 148 12.57 -8.89 -6.52
C HIS A 148 12.89 -9.39 -5.09
N ARG A 149 11.89 -9.80 -4.30
CA ARG A 149 12.07 -10.72 -3.15
C ARG A 149 10.81 -11.57 -2.96
N GLY A 150 10.73 -12.69 -3.69
CA GLY A 150 9.82 -13.78 -3.32
C GLY A 150 10.37 -14.48 -2.08
N PRO A 151 9.57 -14.71 -1.01
CA PRO A 151 10.04 -15.49 0.13
C PRO A 151 10.29 -16.94 -0.28
N GLN A 152 11.53 -17.42 -0.08
CA GLN A 152 11.79 -18.85 0.01
C GLN A 152 11.03 -19.37 1.23
N LEU A 153 9.98 -20.16 0.98
CA LEU A 153 9.17 -20.77 2.03
C LEU A 153 9.99 -21.87 2.72
N HIS A 154 10.73 -21.53 3.78
CA HIS A 154 11.26 -22.52 4.70
C HIS A 154 10.10 -23.13 5.51
N ARG A 155 9.79 -24.38 5.13
CA ARG A 155 9.11 -25.46 5.85
C ARG A 155 8.81 -25.21 7.34
N GLY A 156 7.51 -25.21 7.68
CA GLY A 156 7.02 -25.66 8.99
C GLY A 156 6.27 -24.63 9.82
N TRP A 157 4.93 -24.60 9.72
CA TRP A 157 4.08 -24.28 10.86
C TRP A 157 2.90 -25.27 10.92
N PRO A 158 2.63 -25.91 12.08
CA PRO A 158 1.66 -26.99 12.20
C PRO A 158 0.21 -26.48 12.17
N ALA A 159 -0.65 -27.23 11.48
CA ALA A 159 -2.08 -27.04 11.45
C ALA A 159 -2.76 -27.87 12.56
N SER A 160 -3.40 -27.20 13.51
CA SER A 160 -4.51 -27.71 14.33
C SER A 160 -5.25 -26.48 14.83
N THR A 161 -6.50 -26.22 14.50
CA THR A 161 -7.72 -26.91 14.98
C THR A 161 -8.86 -26.33 14.11
N GLY A 162 -9.58 -27.08 13.28
CA GLY A 162 -10.69 -27.95 13.66
C GLY A 162 -12.03 -27.20 13.60
N TRP A 163 -12.77 -27.29 12.50
CA TRP A 163 -14.22 -27.01 12.44
C TRP A 163 -14.93 -28.19 11.74
N PRO A 164 -16.15 -28.57 12.16
CA PRO A 164 -16.67 -29.93 11.99
C PRO A 164 -17.50 -30.10 10.71
N SER A 165 -17.49 -31.30 10.14
CA SER A 165 -18.50 -31.72 9.16
C SER A 165 -18.65 -33.25 9.18
N THR A 166 -19.80 -33.71 9.67
CA THR A 166 -20.39 -35.03 9.43
C THR A 166 -21.87 -34.77 9.12
N PRO A 167 -22.54 -35.54 8.22
CA PRO A 167 -22.64 -36.98 8.39
C PRO A 167 -22.33 -37.84 7.17
N SER A 168 -21.86 -39.03 7.53
CA SER A 168 -21.68 -40.23 6.74
C SER A 168 -22.95 -40.72 6.04
N ARG A 169 -22.80 -41.19 4.80
CA ARG A 169 -23.53 -42.36 4.33
C ARG A 169 -22.72 -43.17 3.31
N SER A 170 -22.46 -44.42 3.73
CA SER A 170 -22.42 -45.65 2.91
C SER A 170 -21.53 -45.74 1.66
N SER A 171 -20.43 -46.47 1.85
CA SER A 171 -19.63 -47.28 0.91
C SER A 171 -20.47 -48.36 0.15
N PRO A 172 -19.93 -49.28 -0.70
CA PRO A 172 -18.54 -49.48 -1.18
C PRO A 172 -18.39 -49.94 -2.66
N ARG A 173 -17.12 -50.24 -3.04
CA ARG A 173 -16.60 -51.10 -4.15
C ARG A 173 -16.23 -50.34 -5.44
N ARG A 174 -14.94 -50.09 -5.75
CA ARG A 174 -13.77 -50.95 -6.09
C ARG A 174 -13.80 -51.46 -7.54
N CYS A 175 -12.86 -50.96 -8.36
CA CYS A 175 -12.05 -51.61 -9.43
C CYS A 175 -11.52 -50.50 -10.36
N ARG A 176 -10.25 -50.07 -10.30
CA ARG A 176 -9.00 -50.64 -10.85
C ARG A 176 -8.91 -50.63 -12.40
N VAL A 177 -7.82 -50.01 -12.88
CA VAL A 177 -7.00 -50.29 -14.11
C VAL A 177 -7.25 -49.45 -15.39
N SER A 178 -6.26 -48.59 -15.70
CA SER A 178 -5.50 -48.43 -16.97
C SER A 178 -5.76 -47.38 -18.06
N CYS A 179 -4.60 -46.84 -18.49
CA CYS A 179 -4.10 -46.40 -19.81
C CYS A 179 -4.76 -45.16 -20.46
N TRP A 180 -4.04 -44.04 -20.66
CA TRP A 180 -3.02 -43.78 -21.70
C TRP A 180 -3.52 -44.10 -23.14
N HIS A 181 -4.06 -43.07 -23.80
CA HIS A 181 -3.61 -42.58 -25.11
C HIS A 181 -3.95 -41.10 -25.23
#